data_AF-A0AAT9F815-F1
#
_entry.id   AF-A0AAT9F815-F1
#
_cell.length_a   1.000
_cell.length_b   1.000
_cell.length_c   1.000
_cell.angle_alpha   90.00
_cell.angle_beta   90.00
_cell.angle_gamma   90.00
#
_symmetry.space_group_name_H-M   'P 1'
#
loop_
_entity.id
_entity.type
_entity.pdbx_description
1 polymer ?
#
loop_
_entity_poly.entity_id
_entity_poly.type
_entity_poly.pdbx_seq_one_letter_code
_entity_poly.pdbx_strand_id
1 'polypeptide(L)'
;MKIKSGLLLPIAFIPAAFSTACFLDGGFNERKQPWDFTKFKNIKDAKNVAIDSVKILFKNNPSQQYKLQVIKPEVNEVADDKAKAIEFINKYFVISMIVTRPHNGWDAGNNYSHIHNEIVTDATKKHEKVLDFEFNLHKKPKFINIKNNEISFDLELANKIFDHENKEEPLYYLHKTFTINLEG
;
A
#
# COMPACT_ATOMS: atom_id res chain seq x y z
N MET A 1 -77.60 19.81 -5.42
CA MET A 1 -76.64 19.80 -6.55
C MET A 1 -75.76 21.05 -6.46
N LYS A 2 -74.52 20.92 -5.95
CA LYS A 2 -73.45 21.94 -6.01
C LYS A 2 -72.13 21.17 -5.95
N ILE A 3 -71.43 21.11 -7.08
CA ILE A 3 -70.10 20.50 -7.19
C ILE A 3 -69.11 21.57 -6.74
N LYS A 4 -68.43 21.37 -5.59
CA LYS A 4 -67.26 22.16 -5.23
C LYS A 4 -66.04 21.48 -5.85
N SER A 5 -65.55 22.05 -6.94
CA SER A 5 -64.28 21.72 -7.58
C SER A 5 -63.13 22.10 -6.64
N GLY A 6 -62.64 21.12 -5.88
CA GLY A 6 -61.38 21.22 -5.17
C GLY A 6 -60.23 20.99 -6.15
N LEU A 7 -59.43 22.04 -6.36
CA LEU A 7 -58.21 22.06 -7.15
C LEU A 7 -57.22 21.04 -6.54
N LEU A 8 -57.08 19.87 -7.18
CA LEU A 8 -56.02 18.90 -6.86
C LEU A 8 -54.70 19.46 -7.38
N LEU A 9 -53.90 20.05 -6.48
CA LEU A 9 -52.49 20.33 -6.74
C LEU A 9 -51.79 18.99 -7.05
N PRO A 10 -51.10 18.86 -8.19
CA PRO A 10 -50.21 17.73 -8.39
C PRO A 10 -49.07 17.91 -7.39
N ILE A 11 -49.10 17.12 -6.31
CA ILE A 11 -47.89 16.87 -5.52
C ILE A 11 -46.99 16.13 -6.48
N ALA A 12 -46.13 16.88 -7.18
CA ALA A 12 -45.00 16.32 -7.86
C ALA A 12 -44.23 15.55 -6.79
N PHE A 13 -44.33 14.22 -6.85
CA PHE A 13 -43.31 13.34 -6.32
C PHE A 13 -42.06 13.67 -7.12
N ILE A 14 -41.36 14.74 -6.71
CA ILE A 14 -39.95 14.87 -7.02
C ILE A 14 -39.40 13.61 -6.37
N PRO A 15 -38.87 12.64 -7.15
CA PRO A 15 -37.97 11.70 -6.52
C PRO A 15 -36.95 12.63 -5.91
N ALA A 16 -36.83 12.64 -4.57
CA ALA A 16 -35.60 13.05 -3.97
C ALA A 16 -34.57 12.15 -4.63
N ALA A 17 -34.01 12.64 -5.73
CA ALA A 17 -32.68 12.33 -6.15
C ALA A 17 -31.93 12.69 -4.88
N PHE A 18 -31.77 11.68 -4.02
CA PHE A 18 -30.56 11.51 -3.28
C PHE A 18 -29.51 11.66 -4.36
N SER A 19 -29.09 12.91 -4.55
CA SER A 19 -27.73 13.21 -4.89
C SER A 19 -26.97 12.36 -3.90
N THR A 20 -26.57 11.18 -4.36
CA THR A 20 -25.33 10.58 -3.91
C THR A 20 -24.31 11.63 -4.30
N ALA A 21 -24.20 12.66 -3.44
CA ALA A 21 -23.05 13.51 -3.38
C ALA A 21 -21.92 12.51 -3.40
N CYS A 22 -21.18 12.51 -4.50
CA CYS A 22 -19.92 11.83 -4.58
C CYS A 22 -19.24 12.13 -3.24
N PHE A 23 -19.09 11.12 -2.38
CA PHE A 23 -18.16 11.24 -1.27
C PHE A 23 -16.80 11.31 -1.96
N LEU A 24 -16.46 12.55 -2.34
CA LEU A 24 -15.24 12.97 -3.03
C LEU A 24 -14.01 12.80 -2.14
N ASP A 25 -14.19 12.35 -0.90
CA ASP A 25 -13.17 11.74 -0.05
C ASP A 25 -13.84 10.63 0.76
N GLY A 26 -13.86 9.41 0.21
CA GLY A 26 -14.15 8.24 1.02
C GLY A 26 -13.07 8.14 2.09
N GLY A 27 -13.41 8.48 3.33
CA GLY A 27 -12.46 8.40 4.44
C GLY A 27 -11.82 7.03 4.54
N PHE A 28 -10.53 7.00 4.85
CA PHE A 28 -9.82 5.73 5.03
C PHE A 28 -10.36 4.99 6.24
N ASN A 29 -10.60 3.70 6.05
CA ASN A 29 -10.72 2.75 7.15
C ASN A 29 -9.33 2.51 7.75
N GLU A 30 -8.79 3.52 8.43
CA GLU A 30 -7.44 3.50 8.97
C GLU A 30 -7.37 2.74 10.29
N ARG A 31 -6.42 1.80 10.38
CA ARG A 31 -6.10 1.09 11.61
C ARG A 31 -5.23 1.99 12.51
N LYS A 32 -5.67 2.19 13.75
CA LYS A 32 -4.93 2.99 14.75
C LYS A 32 -3.80 2.21 15.43
N GLN A 33 -3.93 0.89 15.51
CA GLN A 33 -2.97 0.00 16.15
C GLN A 33 -2.04 -0.61 15.09
N PRO A 34 -0.79 -0.95 15.45
CA PRO A 34 0.09 -1.70 14.57
C PRO A 34 -0.54 -3.02 14.11
N TRP A 35 -0.07 -3.50 12.96
CA TRP A 35 -0.39 -4.84 12.47
C TRP A 35 0.32 -5.90 13.29
N ASP A 36 -0.43 -6.97 13.59
CA ASP A 36 0.14 -8.21 14.08
C ASP A 36 0.33 -9.16 12.90
N PHE A 37 1.50 -9.09 12.27
CA PHE A 37 1.85 -9.89 11.09
C PHE A 37 1.74 -11.40 11.34
N THR A 38 1.81 -11.87 12.59
CA THR A 38 1.67 -13.30 12.92
C THR A 38 0.25 -13.83 12.70
N LYS A 39 -0.74 -12.94 12.56
CA LYS A 39 -2.14 -13.28 12.27
C LYS A 39 -2.45 -13.39 10.78
N PHE A 40 -1.56 -12.99 9.89
CA PHE A 40 -1.76 -12.99 8.43
C PHE A 40 -1.60 -14.36 7.77
N LYS A 41 -2.16 -15.41 8.38
CA LYS A 41 -1.88 -16.80 7.98
C LYS A 41 -2.36 -17.16 6.58
N ASN A 42 -3.38 -16.46 6.05
CA ASN A 42 -4.03 -16.78 4.77
C ASN A 42 -4.20 -15.56 3.84
N ILE A 43 -3.46 -14.47 4.08
CA ILE A 43 -3.52 -13.32 3.16
C ILE A 43 -2.79 -13.70 1.88
N LYS A 44 -3.44 -13.49 0.73
CA LYS A 44 -2.82 -13.71 -0.57
C LYS A 44 -1.56 -12.84 -0.70
N ASP A 45 -0.44 -13.44 -1.12
CA ASP A 45 0.75 -12.70 -1.51
C ASP A 45 0.39 -11.65 -2.57
N ALA A 46 0.85 -10.41 -2.36
CA ALA A 46 0.54 -9.27 -3.23
C ALA A 46 -0.96 -8.92 -3.33
N LYS A 47 -1.72 -9.00 -2.22
CA LYS A 47 -3.12 -8.52 -2.15
C LYS A 47 -3.19 -7.06 -2.60
N ASN A 48 -3.94 -6.82 -3.68
CA ASN A 48 -4.12 -5.51 -4.31
C ASN A 48 -2.80 -4.81 -4.71
N VAL A 49 -1.72 -5.58 -4.93
CA VAL A 49 -0.43 -5.10 -5.44
C VAL A 49 -0.15 -5.79 -6.76
N ALA A 50 0.17 -5.03 -7.80
CA ALA A 50 0.61 -5.61 -9.07
C ALA A 50 2.06 -6.13 -8.90
N ILE A 51 2.23 -7.43 -8.64
CA ILE A 51 3.52 -8.02 -8.25
C ILE A 51 4.66 -7.72 -9.24
N ASP A 52 4.37 -7.67 -10.53
CA ASP A 52 5.36 -7.38 -11.58
C ASP A 52 5.80 -5.92 -11.61
N SER A 53 5.05 -5.03 -10.96
CA SER A 53 5.40 -3.61 -10.82
C SER A 53 6.32 -3.33 -9.63
N VAL A 54 6.50 -4.30 -8.72
CA VAL A 54 7.27 -4.13 -7.49
C VAL A 54 8.75 -4.06 -7.82
N LYS A 55 9.40 -2.94 -7.46
CA LYS A 55 10.82 -2.68 -7.71
C LYS A 55 11.50 -2.19 -6.45
N ILE A 56 12.79 -2.54 -6.31
CA ILE A 56 13.69 -1.97 -5.33
C ILE A 56 14.80 -1.21 -6.05
N LEU A 57 15.11 -0.01 -5.59
CA LEU A 57 16.12 0.87 -6.17
C LEU A 57 16.94 1.51 -5.05
N PHE A 58 18.18 1.91 -5.35
CA PHE A 58 18.94 2.74 -4.42
C PHE A 58 18.43 4.18 -4.38
N LYS A 59 18.30 4.75 -3.18
CA LYS A 59 18.03 6.18 -2.97
C LYS A 59 19.18 7.01 -3.53
N ASN A 60 18.86 8.09 -4.25
CA ASN A 60 19.81 9.06 -4.80
C ASN A 60 20.85 8.51 -5.80
N ASN A 61 20.68 7.28 -6.28
CA ASN A 61 21.58 6.63 -7.25
C ASN A 61 23.08 6.76 -6.88
N PRO A 62 23.52 6.13 -5.77
CA PRO A 62 24.89 6.27 -5.26
C PRO A 62 25.89 5.67 -6.24
N SER A 63 27.12 6.19 -6.23
CA SER A 63 28.21 5.64 -7.03
C SER A 63 28.52 4.19 -6.63
N GLN A 64 29.05 3.40 -7.57
CA GLN A 64 29.50 2.03 -7.29
C GLN A 64 30.51 1.98 -6.14
N GLN A 65 31.42 2.95 -6.08
CA GLN A 65 32.38 3.06 -4.98
C GLN A 65 31.68 3.21 -3.63
N TYR A 66 30.67 4.08 -3.53
CA TYR A 66 29.90 4.26 -2.29
C TYR A 66 29.13 2.98 -1.91
N LYS A 67 28.51 2.30 -2.89
CA LYS A 67 27.84 1.01 -2.67
C LYS A 67 28.81 -0.02 -2.06
N LEU A 68 30.02 -0.14 -2.60
CA LEU A 68 31.00 -1.15 -2.18
C LEU A 68 31.77 -0.80 -0.89
N GLN A 69 32.02 0.49 -0.64
CA GLN A 69 32.86 0.94 0.49
C GLN A 69 32.05 1.41 1.71
N VAL A 70 30.77 1.74 1.55
CA VAL A 70 29.92 2.24 2.65
C VAL A 70 28.73 1.31 2.88
N ILE A 71 27.89 1.10 1.85
CA ILE A 71 26.66 0.31 2.01
C ILE A 71 26.98 -1.15 2.32
N LYS A 72 27.89 -1.77 1.56
CA LYS A 72 28.26 -3.17 1.72
C LYS A 72 28.83 -3.50 3.12
N PRO A 73 29.80 -2.75 3.67
CA PRO A 73 30.28 -3.00 5.03
C PRO A 73 29.20 -2.86 6.10
N GLU A 74 28.32 -1.85 5.99
CA GLU A 74 27.25 -1.58 6.97
C GLU A 74 26.26 -2.75 7.08
N VAL A 75 26.06 -3.54 6.02
CA VAL A 75 25.23 -4.76 6.08
C VAL A 75 25.66 -5.68 7.23
N ASN A 76 26.96 -5.86 7.48
CA ASN A 76 27.43 -6.75 8.53
C ASN A 76 27.05 -6.29 9.94
N GLU A 77 26.89 -4.98 10.14
CA GLU A 77 26.54 -4.39 11.43
C GLU A 77 25.03 -4.48 11.73
N VAL A 78 24.21 -4.53 10.67
CA VAL A 78 22.74 -4.49 10.77
C VAL A 78 22.07 -5.84 10.52
N ALA A 79 22.77 -6.80 9.89
CA ALA A 79 22.16 -8.01 9.35
C ALA A 79 21.37 -8.86 10.37
N ASP A 80 21.78 -8.87 11.64
CA ASP A 80 21.19 -9.72 12.68
C ASP A 80 20.17 -9.01 13.58
N ASP A 81 20.05 -7.68 13.48
CA ASP A 81 19.14 -6.86 14.28
C ASP A 81 18.01 -6.31 13.40
N LYS A 82 16.76 -6.62 13.76
CA LYS A 82 15.59 -6.26 12.96
C LYS A 82 15.41 -4.74 12.84
N ALA A 83 15.60 -4.01 13.93
CA ALA A 83 15.37 -2.57 13.95
C ALA A 83 16.44 -1.86 13.10
N LYS A 84 17.71 -2.22 13.28
CA LYS A 84 18.80 -1.68 12.46
C LYS A 84 18.68 -2.06 11.00
N ALA A 85 18.20 -3.27 10.69
CA ALA A 85 17.94 -3.69 9.32
C ALA A 85 16.84 -2.84 8.65
N ILE A 86 15.76 -2.53 9.37
CA ILE A 86 14.71 -1.62 8.87
C ILE A 86 15.27 -0.22 8.65
N GLU A 87 16.07 0.30 9.58
CA GLU A 87 16.74 1.60 9.42
C GLU A 87 17.65 1.63 8.20
N PHE A 88 18.45 0.58 7.99
CA PHE A 88 19.29 0.41 6.81
C PHE A 88 18.48 0.43 5.51
N ILE A 89 17.36 -0.31 5.46
CA ILE A 89 16.48 -0.34 4.29
C ILE A 89 15.91 1.06 4.02
N ASN A 90 15.38 1.72 5.06
CA ASN A 90 14.83 3.07 4.96
C ASN A 90 15.89 4.11 4.55
N LYS A 91 17.15 3.90 4.93
CA LYS A 91 18.27 4.79 4.60
C LYS A 91 18.68 4.67 3.12
N TYR A 92 18.74 3.46 2.58
CA TYR A 92 19.38 3.21 1.28
C TYR A 92 18.45 2.82 0.13
N PHE A 93 17.23 2.32 0.39
CA PHE A 93 16.39 1.74 -0.66
C PHE A 93 15.02 2.39 -0.77
N VAL A 94 14.61 2.62 -2.02
CA VAL A 94 13.22 2.90 -2.39
C VAL A 94 12.57 1.59 -2.79
N ILE A 95 11.40 1.30 -2.23
CA ILE A 95 10.54 0.22 -2.71
C ILE A 95 9.35 0.86 -3.40
N SER A 96 9.21 0.65 -4.70
CA SER A 96 8.08 1.18 -5.49
C SER A 96 7.20 0.06 -6.01
N MET A 97 5.91 0.37 -6.16
CA MET A 97 4.90 -0.59 -6.64
C MET A 97 3.67 0.14 -7.15
N ILE A 98 2.90 -0.53 -7.99
CA ILE A 98 1.55 -0.13 -8.38
C ILE A 98 0.58 -0.94 -7.54
N VAL A 99 -0.35 -0.25 -6.90
CA VAL A 99 -1.43 -0.86 -6.13
C VAL A 99 -2.77 -0.57 -6.78
N THR A 100 -3.68 -1.51 -6.62
CA THR A 100 -5.02 -1.45 -7.21
C THR A 100 -5.98 -1.02 -6.12
N ARG A 101 -6.43 0.23 -6.16
CA ARG A 101 -7.38 0.79 -5.19
C ARG A 101 -8.80 0.45 -5.64
N PRO A 102 -9.50 -0.50 -4.98
CA PRO A 102 -10.93 -0.65 -5.19
C PRO A 102 -11.62 0.55 -4.55
N HIS A 103 -12.46 1.26 -5.31
CA HIS A 103 -13.41 2.19 -4.72
C HIS A 103 -14.76 2.03 -5.38
N ASN A 104 -15.80 2.25 -4.58
CA ASN A 104 -17.17 2.29 -5.06
C ASN A 104 -17.56 3.74 -5.32
N GLY A 105 -17.76 4.07 -6.59
CA GLY A 105 -18.14 5.41 -7.03
C GLY A 105 -18.42 5.42 -8.53
N TRP A 106 -19.15 6.43 -8.98
CA TRP A 106 -19.40 6.68 -10.39
C TRP A 106 -18.16 7.34 -11.02
N ASP A 107 -17.67 6.82 -12.14
CA ASP A 107 -16.67 7.52 -12.94
C ASP A 107 -17.32 8.60 -13.84
N ALA A 108 -16.48 9.38 -14.54
CA ALA A 108 -16.94 10.39 -15.51
C ALA A 108 -17.72 9.79 -16.71
N GLY A 109 -17.72 8.47 -16.86
CA GLY A 109 -18.43 7.71 -17.89
C GLY A 109 -19.69 6.99 -17.38
N ASN A 110 -20.17 7.29 -16.16
CA ASN A 110 -21.31 6.62 -15.52
C ASN A 110 -21.12 5.11 -15.25
N ASN A 111 -19.90 4.62 -15.13
CA ASN A 111 -19.66 3.27 -14.61
C ASN A 111 -19.65 3.27 -13.08
N TYR A 112 -20.48 2.42 -12.48
CA TYR A 112 -20.52 2.19 -11.03
C TYR A 112 -19.46 1.15 -10.64
N SER A 113 -18.60 1.52 -9.69
CA SER A 113 -17.35 0.81 -9.34
C SER A 113 -16.31 0.93 -10.45
N HIS A 114 -15.25 1.68 -10.17
CA HIS A 114 -14.09 1.74 -11.03
C HIS A 114 -12.85 1.43 -10.20
N ILE A 115 -11.80 0.96 -10.87
CA ILE A 115 -10.56 0.52 -10.23
C ILE A 115 -9.49 1.56 -10.58
N HIS A 116 -8.89 2.20 -9.57
CA HIS A 116 -7.74 3.08 -9.80
C HIS A 116 -6.44 2.33 -9.55
N ASN A 117 -5.46 2.55 -10.43
CA ASN A 117 -4.08 2.17 -10.16
C ASN A 117 -3.37 3.37 -9.53
N GLU A 118 -2.82 3.17 -8.33
CA GLU A 118 -2.02 4.18 -7.63
C GLU A 118 -0.55 3.76 -7.68
N ILE A 119 0.33 4.70 -8.03
CA ILE A 119 1.77 4.46 -8.08
C ILE A 119 2.37 4.85 -6.73
N VAL A 120 2.71 3.85 -5.92
CA VAL A 120 3.49 4.05 -4.70
C VAL A 120 4.96 4.17 -5.08
N THR A 121 5.47 5.40 -5.08
CA THR A 121 6.87 5.66 -5.50
C THR A 121 7.90 5.28 -4.44
N ASP A 122 7.52 5.28 -3.16
CA ASP A 122 8.37 4.87 -2.03
C ASP A 122 7.50 4.35 -0.88
N ALA A 123 7.45 3.04 -0.68
CA ALA A 123 6.67 2.38 0.35
C ALA A 123 7.16 2.68 1.78
N THR A 124 8.37 3.24 1.93
CA THR A 124 8.89 3.65 3.24
C THR A 124 8.34 5.03 3.68
N LYS A 125 7.46 5.64 2.89
CA LYS A 125 6.90 6.97 3.12
C LYS A 125 5.38 6.94 3.04
N LYS A 126 4.74 7.93 3.68
CA LYS A 126 3.31 8.14 3.57
C LYS A 126 2.89 8.45 2.14
N HIS A 127 1.85 7.77 1.68
CA HIS A 127 1.20 8.06 0.40
C HIS A 127 -0.21 8.60 0.64
N GLU A 128 -0.61 9.61 -0.14
CA GLU A 128 -1.88 10.32 0.03
C GLU A 128 -3.12 9.41 0.00
N LYS A 129 -3.13 8.41 -0.89
CA LYS A 129 -4.30 7.57 -1.16
C LYS A 129 -4.23 6.13 -0.65
N VAL A 130 -3.07 5.72 -0.14
CA VAL A 130 -2.87 4.33 0.34
C VAL A 130 -2.33 4.28 1.77
N LEU A 131 -2.03 5.45 2.34
CA LEU A 131 -1.43 5.67 3.66
C LEU A 131 -0.06 5.01 3.81
N ASP A 132 0.39 4.85 5.05
CA ASP A 132 1.68 4.28 5.41
C ASP A 132 1.67 2.74 5.29
N PHE A 133 2.81 2.16 4.97
CA PHE A 133 3.06 0.72 5.11
C PHE A 133 3.86 0.43 6.37
N GLU A 134 3.45 -0.60 7.10
CA GLU A 134 4.22 -1.20 8.18
C GLU A 134 5.09 -2.34 7.64
N PHE A 135 6.27 -2.51 8.22
CA PHE A 135 7.33 -3.38 7.72
C PHE A 135 7.55 -4.53 8.69
N ASN A 136 7.54 -5.76 8.18
CA ASN A 136 7.97 -6.92 8.94
C ASN A 136 9.05 -7.69 8.16
N LEU A 137 10.29 -7.64 8.67
CA LEU A 137 11.40 -8.42 8.12
C LEU A 137 11.43 -9.83 8.71
N HIS A 138 11.64 -10.81 7.85
CA HIS A 138 11.83 -12.21 8.21
C HIS A 138 13.32 -12.55 8.28
N LYS A 139 13.74 -13.24 9.35
CA LYS A 139 15.13 -13.67 9.52
C LYS A 139 15.37 -14.99 8.78
N LYS A 140 16.10 -14.96 7.65
CA LYS A 140 16.42 -16.15 6.83
C LYS A 140 17.75 -16.03 6.07
N PRO A 141 18.89 -16.57 6.55
CA PRO A 141 19.25 -16.81 7.95
C PRO A 141 19.45 -15.52 8.77
N LYS A 142 19.64 -14.38 8.10
CA LYS A 142 19.73 -13.03 8.69
C LYS A 142 18.55 -12.18 8.21
N PHE A 143 18.34 -11.00 8.80
CA PHE A 143 17.34 -10.03 8.31
C PHE A 143 17.80 -9.38 7.00
N ILE A 144 19.10 -9.13 6.86
CA ILE A 144 19.73 -8.72 5.61
C ILE A 144 20.85 -9.71 5.30
N ASN A 145 20.82 -10.28 4.11
CA ASN A 145 21.82 -11.21 3.62
C ASN A 145 22.63 -10.52 2.53
N ILE A 146 23.92 -10.89 2.44
CA ILE A 146 24.79 -10.45 1.36
C ILE A 146 25.59 -11.62 0.80
N LYS A 147 25.56 -11.79 -0.51
CA LYS A 147 26.32 -12.81 -1.24
C LYS A 147 26.69 -12.26 -2.62
N ASN A 148 27.95 -12.40 -3.04
CA ASN A 148 28.40 -11.97 -4.37
C ASN A 148 27.95 -10.53 -4.76
N ASN A 149 28.12 -9.57 -3.84
CA ASN A 149 27.70 -8.17 -4.04
C ASN A 149 26.19 -7.95 -4.18
N GLU A 150 25.38 -8.95 -3.88
CA GLU A 150 23.93 -8.87 -3.89
C GLU A 150 23.41 -8.82 -2.46
N ILE A 151 22.64 -7.78 -2.15
CA ILE A 151 21.90 -7.65 -0.90
C ILE A 151 20.51 -8.27 -1.10
N SER A 152 20.08 -9.10 -0.16
CA SER A 152 18.73 -9.66 -0.15
C SER A 152 18.08 -9.64 1.23
N PHE A 153 16.76 -9.43 1.27
CA PHE A 153 15.97 -9.45 2.50
C PHE A 153 14.53 -9.86 2.21
N ASP A 154 13.94 -10.62 3.13
CA ASP A 154 12.55 -11.10 3.03
C ASP A 154 11.64 -10.19 3.84
N LEU A 155 10.69 -9.53 3.18
CA LEU A 155 9.91 -8.42 3.74
C LEU A 155 8.42 -8.60 3.49
N GLU A 156 7.64 -8.35 4.54
CA GLU A 156 6.21 -8.08 4.45
C GLU A 156 5.93 -6.59 4.59
N LEU A 157 5.05 -6.08 3.74
CA LEU A 157 4.48 -4.75 3.77
C LEU A 157 2.98 -4.85 3.94
N ALA A 158 2.43 -4.18 4.96
CA ALA A 158 0.99 -4.09 5.19
C ALA A 158 0.60 -2.63 5.36
N ASN A 159 -0.32 -2.13 4.54
CA ASN A 159 -0.72 -0.72 4.65
C ASN A 159 -1.70 -0.50 5.81
N LYS A 160 -1.82 0.75 6.28
CA LYS A 160 -2.70 1.07 7.41
C LYS A 160 -4.21 1.02 7.13
N ILE A 161 -4.64 0.90 5.88
CA ILE A 161 -6.07 0.75 5.56
C ILE A 161 -6.44 -0.71 5.75
N PHE A 162 -7.45 -0.99 6.58
CA PHE A 162 -7.97 -2.36 6.73
C PHE A 162 -9.01 -2.68 5.66
N ASP A 163 -9.14 -3.97 5.32
CA ASP A 163 -10.16 -4.44 4.38
C ASP A 163 -11.56 -4.26 4.96
N HIS A 164 -12.48 -3.74 4.15
CA HIS A 164 -13.88 -3.59 4.53
C HIS A 164 -14.58 -4.91 4.85
N GLU A 165 -14.20 -6.01 4.19
CA GLU A 165 -14.76 -7.35 4.44
C GLU A 165 -14.12 -8.00 5.68
N ASN A 166 -12.84 -7.71 5.94
CA ASN A 166 -12.09 -8.25 7.06
C ASN A 166 -11.16 -7.19 7.69
N LYS A 167 -11.60 -6.61 8.81
CA LYS A 167 -10.86 -5.54 9.52
C LYS A 167 -9.53 -6.00 10.14
N GLU A 168 -9.30 -7.31 10.22
CA GLU A 168 -8.03 -7.88 10.68
C GLU A 168 -7.01 -8.08 9.56
N GLU A 169 -7.35 -7.70 8.32
CA GLU A 169 -6.44 -7.73 7.19
C GLU A 169 -6.19 -6.33 6.63
N PRO A 170 -4.96 -6.04 6.17
CA PRO A 170 -4.70 -4.85 5.36
C PRO A 170 -5.42 -4.95 4.01
N LEU A 171 -5.71 -3.79 3.43
CA LEU A 171 -6.22 -3.66 2.07
C LEU A 171 -5.11 -3.97 1.05
N TYR A 172 -3.90 -3.49 1.29
CA TYR A 172 -2.71 -3.76 0.48
C TYR A 172 -1.70 -4.55 1.30
N TYR A 173 -1.30 -5.71 0.78
CA TYR A 173 -0.32 -6.58 1.39
C TYR A 173 0.68 -7.06 0.36
N LEU A 174 1.95 -7.09 0.72
CA LEU A 174 3.01 -7.69 -0.08
C LEU A 174 3.94 -8.49 0.82
N HIS A 175 4.13 -9.78 0.51
CA HIS A 175 5.26 -10.56 1.00
C HIS A 175 6.19 -10.82 -0.19
N LYS A 176 7.45 -10.39 -0.09
CA LYS A 176 8.43 -10.59 -1.16
C LYS A 176 9.85 -10.61 -0.59
N THR A 177 10.68 -11.50 -1.13
CA THR A 177 12.13 -11.39 -1.01
C THR A 177 12.66 -10.40 -2.05
N PHE A 178 13.27 -9.32 -1.56
CA PHE A 178 13.93 -8.32 -2.38
C PHE A 178 15.39 -8.68 -2.57
N THR A 179 15.92 -8.28 -3.73
CA THR A 179 17.29 -8.55 -4.14
C THR A 179 17.80 -7.37 -4.95
N ILE A 180 18.99 -6.88 -4.63
CA ILE A 180 19.60 -5.75 -5.34
C ILE A 180 21.12 -5.89 -5.41
N ASN A 181 21.68 -5.70 -6.60
CA ASN A 181 23.10 -5.82 -6.87
C ASN A 181 23.83 -4.48 -6.60
N LEU A 182 24.98 -4.52 -5.93
CA LEU A 182 25.82 -3.37 -5.63
C LEU A 182 26.70 -2.92 -6.80
N GLU A 183 26.85 -3.73 -7.84
CA GLU A 183 27.67 -3.46 -9.04
C GLU A 183 26.86 -2.96 -10.24
N GLY A 184 25.52 -3.05 -10.17
CA GLY A 184 24.58 -2.55 -11.19
C GLY A 184 24.17 -1.11 -10.95
#